data_AF-A0A8X6LX13-F1
#
_entry.id   AF-A0A8X6LX13-F1
#
_cell.length_a   1.000
_cell.length_b   1.000
_cell.length_c   1.000
_cell.angle_alpha   90.00
_cell.angle_beta   90.00
_cell.angle_gamma   90.00
#
_symmetry.space_group_name_H-M   'P 1'
#
loop_
_entity.id
_entity.type
_entity.pdbx_description
1 polymer ?
#
loop_
_entity_poly.entity_id
_entity_poly.type
_entity_poly.pdbx_seq_one_letter_code
_entity_poly.pdbx_strand_id
1 'polypeptide(L)'
;MKDGSEKELHFNKLRPFVARIEQIGLIFDQDDEFGELHYAPTDTVELDVNDIYNHVMDSSSGLENSQKHQLADLLSKFSDIFSSVPGSAKVKGHSVSLMPDYVPKKLKPYRVPIALQEEVNKQINEAEKLQLLNMRPTSLVEIQLLIEESEERFNEDQMNEILGVVAETLPPGPETDSKPPSEVDYEENG
;
A
#
# COMPACT_ATOMS: atom_id res chain seq x y z
N MET A 1 8.51 -38.86 -29.57
CA MET A 1 9.05 -39.09 -28.22
C MET A 1 9.65 -37.77 -27.74
N LYS A 2 9.37 -37.38 -26.49
CA LYS A 2 9.85 -36.15 -25.84
C LYS A 2 11.38 -36.15 -25.82
N ASP A 3 12.03 -35.06 -26.21
CA ASP A 3 13.29 -34.69 -25.57
C ASP A 3 13.50 -33.17 -25.63
N GLY A 4 13.46 -32.56 -24.46
CA GLY A 4 13.53 -31.12 -24.24
C GLY A 4 13.94 -30.84 -22.80
N SER A 5 14.99 -31.53 -22.37
CA SER A 5 15.83 -31.33 -21.18
C SER A 5 15.24 -30.46 -20.05
N GLU A 6 14.50 -31.11 -19.15
CA GLU A 6 14.19 -30.57 -17.82
C GLU A 6 15.40 -30.81 -16.90
N LYS A 7 15.86 -29.77 -16.20
CA LYS A 7 16.92 -29.87 -15.17
C LYS A 7 16.39 -29.36 -13.85
N GLU A 8 16.36 -30.24 -12.86
CA GLU A 8 16.10 -29.87 -11.47
C GLU A 8 17.37 -29.28 -10.85
N LEU A 9 17.26 -28.07 -10.30
CA LEU A 9 18.35 -27.37 -9.62
C LEU A 9 17.95 -27.11 -8.18
N HIS A 10 18.85 -27.43 -7.26
CA HIS A 10 18.68 -27.15 -5.84
C HIS A 10 18.71 -25.63 -5.58
N PHE A 11 17.81 -25.12 -4.73
CA PHE A 11 17.64 -23.68 -4.45
C PHE A 11 18.95 -22.94 -4.15
N ASN A 12 19.85 -23.53 -3.35
CA ASN A 12 21.17 -22.96 -3.02
C ASN A 12 22.15 -22.80 -4.21
N LYS A 13 21.81 -23.31 -5.41
CA LYS A 13 22.62 -23.19 -6.63
C LYS A 13 22.14 -22.07 -7.57
N LEU A 14 21.08 -21.35 -7.20
CA LEU A 14 20.64 -20.15 -7.90
C LEU A 14 21.51 -18.96 -7.48
N ARG A 15 22.10 -18.25 -8.46
CA ARG A 15 22.76 -16.96 -8.18
C ARG A 15 21.70 -15.88 -7.99
N PRO A 16 21.83 -15.00 -6.98
CA PRO A 16 20.91 -13.87 -6.83
C PRO A 16 20.97 -12.97 -8.07
N PHE A 17 19.81 -12.62 -8.60
CA PHE A 17 19.71 -11.58 -9.61
C PHE A 17 19.82 -10.22 -8.91
N VAL A 18 20.87 -9.47 -9.23
CA VAL A 18 21.03 -8.07 -8.81
C VAL A 18 20.60 -7.21 -9.99
N ALA A 19 19.45 -6.54 -9.85
CA ALA A 19 18.96 -5.61 -10.86
C ALA A 19 20.02 -4.55 -11.13
N ARG A 20 20.39 -4.38 -12.40
CA ARG A 20 21.20 -3.22 -12.81
C ARG A 20 20.27 -2.02 -12.72
N ILE A 21 20.52 -1.19 -11.72
CA ILE A 21 20.08 0.19 -11.52
C ILE A 21 19.32 0.72 -12.74
N GLU A 22 18.01 0.97 -12.57
CA GLU A 22 17.17 1.59 -13.58
C GLU A 22 17.83 2.91 -14.02
N GLN A 23 18.23 2.96 -15.28
CA GLN A 23 18.64 4.22 -15.89
C GLN A 23 17.38 5.06 -16.06
N ILE A 24 17.33 6.21 -15.40
CA ILE A 24 16.32 7.24 -15.66
C ILE A 24 16.47 7.63 -17.14
N GLY A 25 15.50 7.26 -17.96
CA GLY A 25 15.43 7.66 -19.36
C GLY A 25 15.06 9.14 -19.43
N LEU A 26 15.97 9.97 -19.91
CA LEU A 26 15.68 11.35 -20.27
C LEU A 26 15.03 11.35 -21.64
N ILE A 27 13.78 11.80 -21.71
CA ILE A 27 13.08 12.05 -22.98
C ILE A 27 13.40 13.48 -23.37
N PHE A 28 13.96 13.67 -24.56
CA PHE A 28 14.22 15.00 -25.11
C PHE A 28 13.04 15.45 -25.96
N ASP A 29 12.86 16.76 -26.12
CA ASP A 29 11.78 17.35 -26.93
C ASP A 29 11.78 16.91 -28.41
N GLN A 30 12.81 16.19 -28.85
CA GLN A 30 13.00 15.69 -30.21
C GLN A 30 12.58 14.22 -30.38
N ASP A 31 12.22 13.54 -29.29
CA ASP A 31 11.90 12.11 -29.27
C ASP A 31 10.41 11.87 -29.52
N ASP A 32 9.99 11.90 -30.79
CA ASP A 32 8.59 11.73 -31.22
C ASP A 32 8.08 10.26 -31.18
N GLU A 33 8.93 9.29 -30.85
CA GLU A 33 8.60 7.85 -30.88
C GLU A 33 7.64 7.38 -29.77
N PHE A 34 7.41 8.20 -28.74
CA PHE A 34 6.63 7.82 -27.56
C PHE A 34 5.16 8.29 -27.57
N GLY A 35 4.72 8.98 -28.63
CA GLY A 35 3.34 9.48 -28.77
C GLY A 35 3.04 10.72 -27.91
N GLU A 36 1.76 11.08 -27.78
CA GLU A 36 1.34 12.26 -26.99
C GLU A 36 1.66 12.10 -25.50
N LEU A 37 2.45 13.04 -24.95
CA LEU A 37 2.77 13.07 -23.53
C LEU A 37 1.54 13.46 -22.71
N HIS A 38 1.07 12.56 -21.84
CA HIS A 38 0.03 12.85 -20.86
C HIS A 38 0.65 13.08 -19.48
N TYR A 39 0.44 14.27 -18.92
CA TYR A 39 0.84 14.58 -17.55
C TYR A 39 -0.25 14.18 -16.57
N ALA A 40 0.15 13.60 -15.43
CA ALA A 40 -0.78 13.31 -14.36
C ALA A 40 -1.38 14.64 -13.81
N PRO A 41 -2.69 14.71 -13.52
CA PRO A 41 -3.27 15.87 -12.87
C PRO A 41 -2.77 15.96 -11.43
N THR A 42 -2.07 17.04 -11.08
CA THR A 42 -1.58 17.25 -9.71
C THR A 42 -2.45 18.23 -8.94
N ASP A 43 -2.74 17.89 -7.67
CA ASP A 43 -3.26 18.84 -6.70
C ASP A 43 -2.09 19.54 -6.01
N THR A 44 -2.15 20.87 -5.92
CA THR A 44 -1.14 21.67 -5.22
C THR A 44 -1.22 21.39 -3.72
N VAL A 45 -0.33 20.56 -3.20
CA VAL A 45 -0.07 20.44 -1.76
C VAL A 45 1.02 21.45 -1.41
N GLU A 46 0.73 22.39 -0.51
CA GLU A 46 1.71 23.35 -0.01
C GLU A 46 2.70 22.64 0.92
N LEU A 47 3.92 22.37 0.43
CA LEU A 47 5.05 21.95 1.27
C LEU A 47 5.89 23.17 1.68
N ASP A 48 6.52 23.09 2.86
CA ASP A 48 7.41 24.15 3.36
C ASP A 48 8.70 24.20 2.52
N VAL A 49 8.72 25.16 1.60
CA VAL A 49 9.76 25.37 0.58
C VAL A 49 11.16 25.56 1.18
N ASN A 50 11.25 26.00 2.44
CA ASN A 50 12.53 26.25 3.11
C ASN A 50 13.30 24.95 3.43
N ASP A 51 12.62 23.83 3.68
CA ASP A 51 13.28 22.59 4.06
C ASP A 51 14.05 21.97 2.89
N ILE A 52 13.46 22.03 1.68
CA ILE A 52 14.08 21.51 0.45
C ILE A 52 15.36 22.29 0.12
N TYR A 53 15.29 23.63 0.19
CA TYR A 53 16.42 24.49 -0.15
C TYR A 53 17.62 24.23 0.76
N ASN A 54 17.41 24.22 2.08
CA ASN A 54 18.48 23.98 3.05
C ASN A 54 19.08 22.57 2.89
N HIS A 55 18.23 21.57 2.66
CA HIS A 55 18.68 20.19 2.50
C HIS A 55 19.57 20.00 1.26
N VAL A 56 19.24 20.63 0.14
CA VAL A 56 20.04 20.58 -1.10
C VAL A 56 21.37 21.29 -0.91
N MET A 57 21.39 22.43 -0.22
CA MET A 57 22.61 23.20 -0.01
C MET A 57 23.62 22.46 0.89
N ASP A 58 23.13 21.82 1.96
CA ASP A 58 23.96 21.13 2.96
C ASP A 58 24.40 19.73 2.51
N SER A 59 23.55 18.98 1.81
CA SER A 59 23.80 17.55 1.51
C SER A 59 24.54 17.32 0.19
N SER A 60 24.56 18.30 -0.72
CA SER A 60 25.06 18.12 -2.10
C SER A 60 26.55 18.45 -2.24
N SER A 61 27.43 17.76 -1.53
CA SER A 61 28.88 18.05 -1.51
C SER A 61 29.63 17.92 -2.85
N GLY A 62 28.98 17.38 -3.90
CA GLY A 62 29.55 17.19 -5.23
C GLY A 62 29.06 18.14 -6.33
N LEU A 63 28.14 19.07 -6.03
CA LEU A 63 27.57 20.01 -7.02
C LEU A 63 28.15 21.41 -6.86
N GLU A 64 28.35 22.09 -7.98
CA GLU A 64 28.68 23.53 -7.99
C GLU A 64 27.48 24.34 -7.46
N ASN A 65 27.75 25.51 -6.86
CA ASN A 65 26.69 26.34 -6.28
C ASN A 65 25.59 26.68 -7.29
N SER A 66 25.93 26.95 -8.54
CA SER A 66 24.95 27.18 -9.62
C SER A 66 24.02 25.98 -9.82
N GLN A 67 24.58 24.77 -9.81
CA GLN A 67 23.84 23.52 -9.97
C GLN A 67 22.96 23.22 -8.75
N LYS A 68 23.43 23.53 -7.54
CA LYS A 68 22.62 23.40 -6.32
C LYS A 68 21.39 24.30 -6.35
N HIS A 69 21.54 25.54 -6.82
CA HIS A 69 20.42 26.47 -6.95
C HIS A 69 19.44 26.01 -8.01
N GLN A 70 19.92 25.54 -9.16
CA GLN A 70 19.07 24.95 -10.20
C GLN A 70 18.29 23.73 -9.69
N LEU A 71 18.93 22.87 -8.91
CA LEU A 71 18.28 21.70 -8.32
C LEU A 71 17.25 22.09 -7.25
N ALA A 72 17.58 23.05 -6.40
CA ALA A 72 16.65 23.54 -5.38
C ALA A 72 15.42 24.21 -6.03
N ASP A 73 15.60 25.00 -7.08
CA ASP A 73 14.51 25.61 -7.85
C ASP A 73 13.63 24.54 -8.51
N LEU A 74 14.24 23.49 -9.08
CA LEU A 74 13.52 22.40 -9.73
C LEU A 74 12.68 21.60 -8.72
N LEU A 75 13.26 21.22 -7.58
CA LEU A 75 12.56 20.45 -6.55
C LEU A 75 11.47 21.29 -5.88
N SER A 76 11.70 22.59 -5.68
CA SER A 76 10.67 23.49 -5.14
C SER A 76 9.49 23.65 -6.11
N LYS A 77 9.77 23.66 -7.42
CA LYS A 77 8.74 23.75 -8.48
C LYS A 77 7.85 22.51 -8.55
N PHE A 78 8.38 21.32 -8.25
CA PHE A 78 7.69 20.03 -8.32
C PHE A 78 7.56 19.38 -6.94
N SER A 79 7.38 20.21 -5.90
CA SER A 79 7.31 19.75 -4.51
C SER A 79 6.08 18.85 -4.26
N ASP A 80 5.01 19.08 -5.01
CA ASP A 80 3.81 18.25 -5.09
C ASP A 80 4.08 16.79 -5.52
N ILE A 81 5.07 16.57 -6.39
CA ILE A 81 5.49 15.25 -6.89
C ILE A 81 6.54 14.63 -5.96
N PHE A 82 7.53 15.41 -5.52
CA PHE A 82 8.64 14.94 -4.69
C PHE A 82 8.36 15.11 -3.20
N SER A 83 7.16 14.71 -2.76
CA SER A 83 6.77 14.70 -1.36
C SER A 83 7.19 13.41 -0.66
N SER A 84 7.62 13.51 0.60
CA SER A 84 7.81 12.35 1.47
C SER A 84 6.49 11.77 1.99
N VAL A 85 5.38 12.51 1.79
CA VAL A 85 4.03 12.04 2.08
C VAL A 85 3.44 11.49 0.79
N PRO A 86 3.04 10.21 0.75
CA PRO A 86 2.39 9.64 -0.43
C PRO A 86 1.12 10.42 -0.78
N GLY A 87 1.03 10.90 -2.01
CA GLY A 87 -0.14 11.62 -2.52
C GLY A 87 -1.34 10.70 -2.77
N SER A 88 -2.52 11.30 -2.91
CA SER A 88 -3.73 10.57 -3.33
C SER A 88 -3.85 10.53 -4.85
N ALA A 89 -4.02 9.34 -5.43
CA ALA A 89 -4.20 9.20 -6.86
C ALA A 89 -5.67 9.47 -7.26
N LYS A 90 -5.93 10.54 -8.01
CA LYS A 90 -7.25 10.85 -8.59
C LYS A 90 -7.57 9.99 -9.82
N VAL A 91 -7.29 8.69 -9.73
CA VAL A 91 -7.59 7.72 -10.79
C VAL A 91 -8.89 7.00 -10.47
N LYS A 92 -9.64 6.62 -11.51
CA LYS A 92 -10.82 5.76 -11.32
C LYS A 92 -10.38 4.46 -10.64
N GLY A 93 -11.16 3.99 -9.67
CA GLY A 93 -10.88 2.73 -8.97
C GLY A 93 -10.70 1.56 -9.94
N HIS A 94 -9.73 0.70 -9.65
CA HIS A 94 -9.49 -0.49 -10.45
C HIS A 94 -10.51 -1.57 -10.08
N SER A 95 -11.30 -2.05 -11.05
CA SER A 95 -12.24 -3.15 -10.85
C SER A 95 -11.66 -4.43 -11.45
N VAL A 96 -11.52 -5.46 -10.62
CA VAL A 96 -11.09 -6.80 -11.05
C VAL A 96 -12.33 -7.67 -11.22
N SER A 97 -12.69 -7.99 -12.46
CA SER A 97 -13.81 -8.90 -12.74
C SER A 97 -13.36 -10.35 -12.57
N LEU A 98 -14.05 -11.09 -11.68
CA LEU A 98 -13.83 -12.52 -11.46
C LEU A 98 -14.66 -13.36 -12.43
N MET A 99 -14.20 -14.58 -12.72
CA MET A 99 -15.01 -15.54 -13.48
C MET A 99 -16.24 -15.95 -12.66
N PRO A 100 -17.43 -16.18 -13.27
CA PRO A 100 -18.67 -16.47 -12.54
C PRO A 100 -18.62 -17.69 -11.61
N ASP A 101 -17.71 -18.63 -11.88
CA ASP A 101 -17.49 -19.87 -11.14
C ASP A 101 -16.24 -19.83 -10.24
N TYR A 102 -15.59 -18.66 -10.12
CA TYR A 102 -14.38 -18.53 -9.32
C TYR A 102 -14.65 -18.70 -7.83
N VAL A 103 -14.00 -19.71 -7.23
CA VAL A 103 -13.96 -19.91 -5.78
C VAL A 103 -12.56 -19.55 -5.28
N PRO A 104 -12.43 -18.67 -4.26
CA PRO A 104 -11.14 -18.34 -3.67
C PRO A 104 -10.36 -19.58 -3.24
N LYS A 105 -9.11 -19.70 -3.68
CA LYS A 105 -8.24 -20.78 -3.22
C LYS A 105 -7.91 -20.56 -1.74
N LYS A 106 -8.31 -21.51 -0.90
CA LYS A 106 -7.80 -21.61 0.48
C LYS A 106 -6.34 -22.02 0.45
N LEU A 107 -5.44 -21.05 0.58
CA LEU A 107 -4.02 -21.29 0.75
C LEU A 107 -3.74 -21.64 2.22
N LYS A 108 -2.84 -22.60 2.45
CA LYS A 108 -2.33 -22.85 3.80
C LYS A 108 -1.20 -21.85 4.10
N PRO A 109 -1.16 -21.23 5.29
CA PRO A 109 -0.04 -20.39 5.68
C PRO A 109 1.30 -21.15 5.52
N TYR A 110 2.31 -20.46 4.98
CA TYR A 110 3.66 -21.02 4.90
C TYR A 110 4.31 -21.03 6.29
N ARG A 111 5.22 -21.98 6.52
CA ARG A 111 6.04 -21.95 7.74
C ARG A 111 6.99 -20.76 7.67
N VAL A 112 6.83 -19.82 8.59
CA VAL A 112 7.72 -18.68 8.73
C VAL A 112 8.99 -19.13 9.46
N PRO A 113 10.20 -18.91 8.89
CA PRO A 113 11.45 -19.16 9.61
C PRO A 113 11.56 -18.28 10.86
N ILE A 114 12.12 -18.80 11.95
CA ILE A 114 12.26 -18.09 13.25
C ILE A 114 12.93 -16.71 13.06
N ALA A 115 13.96 -16.64 12.20
CA ALA A 115 14.69 -15.40 11.92
C ALA A 115 13.83 -14.29 11.26
N LEU A 116 12.68 -14.63 10.69
CA LEU A 116 11.76 -13.69 10.05
C LEU A 116 10.49 -13.45 10.86
N GLN A 117 10.30 -14.17 11.98
CA GLN A 117 9.06 -14.13 12.73
C GLN A 117 8.78 -12.73 13.31
N GLU A 118 9.80 -12.03 13.80
CA GLU A 118 9.65 -10.65 14.31
C GLU A 118 9.20 -9.67 13.21
N GLU A 119 9.81 -9.74 12.03
CA GLU A 119 9.47 -8.86 10.91
C GLU A 119 8.09 -9.17 10.34
N VAL A 120 7.72 -10.45 10.25
CA VAL A 120 6.37 -10.86 9.82
C VAL A 120 5.31 -10.37 10.82
N ASN A 121 5.55 -10.54 12.13
CA ASN A 121 4.63 -10.06 13.16
C ASN A 121 4.49 -8.53 13.12
N LYS A 122 5.58 -7.80 12.86
CA LYS A 122 5.53 -6.34 12.67
C LYS A 122 4.63 -5.96 11.50
N GLN A 123 4.78 -6.62 10.35
CA GLN A 123 3.97 -6.36 9.16
C GLN A 123 2.49 -6.71 9.37
N ILE A 124 2.19 -7.80 10.08
CA ILE A 124 0.81 -8.15 10.46
C ILE A 124 0.21 -7.02 11.32
N ASN A 125 0.92 -6.57 12.37
CA ASN A 125 0.44 -5.48 13.21
C ASN A 125 0.22 -4.16 12.43
N GLU A 126 1.08 -3.84 11.47
CA GLU A 126 0.91 -2.68 10.59
C GLU A 126 -0.33 -2.82 9.69
N ALA A 127 -0.55 -4.02 9.13
CA ALA A 127 -1.71 -4.31 8.30
C ALA A 127 -3.03 -4.26 9.10
N GLU A 128 -3.06 -4.79 10.32
CA GLU A 128 -4.22 -4.72 11.23
C GLU A 128 -4.58 -3.27 11.56
N LYS A 129 -3.59 -2.43 11.88
CA LYS A 129 -3.81 -0.99 12.10
C LYS A 129 -4.42 -0.33 10.87
N LEU A 130 -3.90 -0.64 9.69
CA LEU A 130 -4.43 -0.10 8.44
C LEU A 130 -5.88 -0.56 8.18
N GLN A 131 -6.19 -1.82 8.49
CA GLN A 131 -7.56 -2.35 8.41
C GLN A 131 -8.51 -1.62 9.38
N LEU A 132 -8.09 -1.36 10.62
CA LEU A 132 -8.88 -0.58 11.57
C LEU A 132 -9.15 0.85 11.07
N LEU A 133 -8.14 1.52 10.49
CA LEU A 133 -8.28 2.86 9.92
C LEU A 133 -9.25 2.92 8.73
N ASN A 134 -9.20 1.90 7.87
CA ASN A 134 -10.01 1.83 6.66
C ASN A 134 -11.47 1.44 6.97
N MET A 135 -11.65 0.41 7.80
CA MET A 135 -12.98 -0.18 8.06
C MET A 135 -13.72 0.51 9.21
N ARG A 136 -12.99 1.14 10.14
CA ARG A 136 -13.53 1.89 11.29
C ARG A 136 -14.59 1.09 12.04
N PRO A 137 -14.18 -0.02 12.71
CA PRO A 137 -15.14 -0.91 13.31
C PRO A 137 -15.98 -0.21 14.38
N THR A 138 -17.26 -0.54 14.44
CA THR A 138 -18.24 0.01 15.39
C THR A 138 -18.71 -1.03 16.41
N SER A 139 -18.32 -2.29 16.25
CA SER A 139 -18.66 -3.39 17.15
C SER A 139 -17.46 -4.30 17.44
N LEU A 140 -17.51 -5.01 18.58
CA LEU A 140 -16.47 -5.99 18.95
C LEU A 140 -16.35 -7.13 17.93
N VAL A 141 -17.47 -7.56 17.35
CA VAL A 141 -17.48 -8.61 16.32
C VAL A 141 -16.66 -8.18 15.10
N GLU A 142 -16.73 -6.90 14.72
CA GLU A 142 -15.90 -6.38 13.64
C GLU A 142 -14.42 -6.36 14.02
N ILE A 143 -14.06 -6.03 15.26
CA ILE A 143 -12.67 -6.13 15.74
C ILE A 143 -12.14 -7.57 15.62
N GLN A 144 -12.94 -8.56 16.01
CA GLN A 144 -12.55 -9.99 15.92
C GLN A 144 -12.32 -10.47 14.49
N LEU A 145 -12.94 -9.81 13.51
CA LEU A 145 -12.73 -10.11 12.09
C LEU A 145 -11.50 -9.41 11.50
N LEU A 146 -11.06 -8.29 12.10
CA LEU A 146 -9.96 -7.45 11.61
C LEU A 146 -8.62 -7.74 12.30
N ILE A 147 -8.65 -8.16 13.57
CA ILE A 147 -7.46 -8.42 14.37
C ILE A 147 -7.33 -9.92 14.61
N GLU A 148 -6.18 -10.50 14.26
CA GLU A 148 -5.91 -11.92 14.46
C GLU A 148 -5.76 -12.23 15.95
N GLU A 149 -6.42 -13.31 16.39
CA GLU A 149 -6.41 -13.80 17.79
C GLU A 149 -6.74 -12.70 18.81
N SER A 150 -7.68 -11.80 18.46
CA SER A 150 -7.98 -10.61 19.26
C SER A 150 -8.38 -10.92 20.71
N GLU A 151 -9.08 -12.02 20.94
CA GLU A 151 -9.49 -12.48 22.28
C GLU A 151 -8.32 -12.96 23.15
N GLU A 152 -7.20 -13.39 22.54
CA GLU A 152 -5.99 -13.76 23.26
C GLU A 152 -5.09 -12.55 23.52
N ARG A 153 -5.16 -11.54 22.64
CA ARG A 153 -4.31 -10.33 22.69
C ARG A 153 -4.91 -9.21 23.54
N PHE A 154 -6.23 -9.13 23.62
CA PHE A 154 -6.95 -8.05 24.29
C PHE A 154 -8.12 -8.59 25.10
N ASN A 155 -8.36 -7.99 26.27
CA ASN A 155 -9.61 -8.21 26.99
C ASN A 155 -10.75 -7.36 26.40
N GLU A 156 -11.98 -7.63 26.84
CA GLU A 156 -13.18 -6.95 26.32
C GLU A 156 -13.14 -5.44 26.58
N ASP A 157 -12.66 -5.00 27.74
CA ASP A 157 -12.54 -3.57 28.08
C ASP A 157 -11.55 -2.85 27.14
N GLN A 158 -10.42 -3.47 26.82
CA GLN A 158 -9.43 -2.96 25.88
C GLN A 158 -9.98 -2.91 24.44
N MET A 159 -10.76 -3.91 24.03
CA MET A 159 -11.44 -3.87 22.73
C MET A 159 -12.47 -2.73 22.66
N ASN A 160 -13.20 -2.48 23.75
CA ASN A 160 -14.10 -1.34 23.85
C ASN A 160 -13.33 0.01 23.84
N GLU A 161 -12.16 0.07 24.47
CA GLU A 161 -11.28 1.24 24.41
C GLU A 161 -10.82 1.51 22.97
N ILE A 162 -10.43 0.47 22.22
CA ILE A 162 -10.09 0.60 20.80
C ILE A 162 -11.26 1.18 20.00
N LEU A 163 -12.49 0.67 20.19
CA LEU A 163 -13.68 1.23 19.53
C LEU A 163 -13.89 2.71 19.91
N GLY A 164 -13.68 3.06 21.18
CA GLY A 164 -13.76 4.43 21.66
C GLY A 164 -12.78 5.35 20.97
N VAL A 165 -11.50 4.96 20.89
CA VAL A 165 -10.44 5.72 20.22
C VAL A 165 -10.75 5.88 18.73
N VAL A 166 -11.19 4.81 18.06
CA VAL A 166 -11.58 4.87 16.64
C VAL A 166 -12.72 5.87 16.42
N ALA A 167 -13.76 5.82 17.25
CA ALA A 167 -14.91 6.72 17.15
C ALA A 167 -14.58 8.18 17.49
N GLU A 168 -13.64 8.42 18.40
CA GLU A 168 -13.22 9.77 18.80
C GLU A 168 -12.25 10.41 17.78
N THR A 169 -11.34 9.61 17.21
CA THR A 169 -10.23 10.13 16.39
C THR A 169 -10.52 10.14 14.89
N LEU A 170 -11.37 9.24 14.40
CA LEU A 170 -11.61 9.09 12.96
C LEU A 170 -12.99 9.64 12.57
N PRO A 171 -13.13 10.25 11.38
CA PRO A 171 -14.42 10.71 10.88
C PRO A 171 -15.37 9.54 10.62
N PRO A 172 -16.70 9.79 10.54
CA PRO A 172 -17.70 8.76 10.24
C PRO A 172 -17.29 7.90 9.05
N GLY A 173 -17.38 6.58 9.22
CA GLY A 173 -17.03 5.58 8.21
C GLY A 173 -17.78 5.79 6.89
N PRO A 174 -17.22 5.32 5.75
CA PRO A 174 -17.99 5.28 4.52
C PRO A 174 -19.29 4.47 4.77
N GLU A 175 -20.43 5.02 4.35
CA GLU A 175 -21.72 4.32 4.46
C GLU A 175 -21.59 2.94 3.80
N THR A 176 -21.68 1.88 4.59
CA THR A 176 -21.77 0.54 4.03
C THR A 176 -23.21 0.34 3.59
N ASP A 177 -23.44 0.01 2.32
CA ASP A 177 -24.71 -0.49 1.80
C ASP A 177 -25.00 -1.89 2.41
N SER A 178 -25.03 -2.00 3.73
CA SER A 178 -25.39 -3.21 4.46
C SER A 178 -26.87 -3.09 4.85
N LYS A 179 -27.75 -3.15 3.84
CA LYS A 179 -29.11 -3.62 4.12
C LYS A 179 -28.96 -5.11 4.47
N PRO A 180 -29.20 -5.53 5.72
CA PRO A 180 -29.17 -6.96 6.04
C PRO A 180 -30.12 -7.68 5.08
N PRO A 181 -29.78 -8.86 4.56
CA PRO A 181 -30.73 -9.66 3.81
C PRO A 181 -31.97 -9.81 4.69
N SER A 182 -33.10 -9.27 4.23
CA SER A 182 -34.39 -9.48 4.88
C SER A 182 -34.57 -10.97 5.15
N GLU A 183 -34.95 -11.29 6.39
CA GLU A 183 -35.28 -12.64 6.85
C GLU A 183 -36.04 -13.39 5.75
N VAL A 184 -35.38 -14.40 5.18
CA VAL A 184 -36.07 -15.36 4.32
C VAL A 184 -36.87 -16.26 5.25
N ASP A 185 -38.20 -16.07 5.23
CA ASP A 185 -39.16 -16.93 5.88
C ASP A 185 -38.93 -18.38 5.40
N TYR A 186 -38.49 -19.25 6.29
CA TYR A 186 -38.47 -20.68 6.04
C TYR A 186 -39.92 -21.17 6.08
N GLU A 187 -40.59 -21.19 4.93
CA GLU A 187 -41.84 -21.95 4.79
C GLU A 187 -41.52 -23.45 4.93
N GLU A 188 -41.89 -23.97 6.10
CA GLU A 188 -41.92 -25.38 6.45
C GLU A 188 -42.97 -26.09 5.57
N ASN A 189 -42.51 -26.68 4.46
CA ASN A 189 -43.36 -27.55 3.65
C ASN A 189 -43.44 -28.93 4.30
N GLY A 190 -44.59 -29.22 4.90
CA GLY A 190 -45.00 -30.54 5.40
C GLY A 190 -45.45 -31.51 4.31
#